data_AF-A0A521T8I5-F1
#
_entry.id   AF-A0A521T8I5-F1
#
_cell.length_a   1.000
_cell.length_b   1.000
_cell.length_c   1.000
_cell.angle_alpha   90.00
_cell.angle_beta   90.00
_cell.angle_gamma   90.00
#
_symmetry.space_group_name_H-M   'P 1'
#
loop_
_entity.id
_entity.type
_entity.pdbx_description
1 polymer ?
#
loop_
_entity_poly.entity_id
_entity_poly.type
_entity_poly.pdbx_seq_one_letter_code
_entity_poly.pdbx_strand_id
1 'polypeptide(L)'
;MRLIRMFTNAALVGLLGAAYVTALVLQLNPQIPLVSAAALHWYVAALSVHGLLLTVGVWLALVVRDAFTGTQLKPAWLSVRVLAWTSAATAGAAASSSWANWRGFRWVLDDAAAGRLQTGATVITVCAIVLLLIAVARFSFGRRGRPFTGALLSLVLTVSIVVPLGVRGIGEVQVPTVPPAAPAMPPTLVAPAVHLILLDGASLIFVKHRVAAGQLPNFGRILDSGAIVPLATLRPTQPEPVWAAAATGKYPPKSGVRSSSIYRARQSDADSADLLPDYMFSQALIDLGAISREDALASALRARTLWDILSDFHLSAGIVRWPLTSPARATRGFVISDRFEQTSSSPLRLSDSTNGAPTTAAELAREAFDETQFTPWPDVLADDTAPTAGSPMIARARWDRSYNRALAKLNDQFAVDLTAIRYTGIDVLSRPYFGYSEPGRLVSPIRNVSPEEQRKFGGALDAYYRWIDAEIGETMAKLRPGDLLLVVSGFGQDAVSLPRVIANRILRLPDDTGSHENAPDGFLLAFGSNVAPAEYHRGAVVDIAPTVLYYMGVPIGRDMDGFARSDIFQRTFTLGRPMTFIGSHER
;
A
#
# COMPACT_ATOMS: atom_id res chain seq x y z
N MET A 1 41.19 -8.63 -27.47
CA MET A 1 40.06 -8.44 -28.42
C MET A 1 38.85 -9.34 -28.16
N ARG A 2 39.03 -10.62 -27.83
CA ARG A 2 37.92 -11.58 -27.64
C ARG A 2 36.95 -11.20 -26.51
N LEU A 3 37.48 -10.95 -25.30
CA LEU A 3 36.70 -10.53 -24.14
C LEU A 3 35.91 -9.25 -24.41
N ILE A 4 36.50 -8.32 -25.16
CA ILE A 4 35.85 -7.08 -25.60
C ILE A 4 34.64 -7.37 -26.48
N ARG A 5 34.73 -8.30 -27.44
CA ARG A 5 33.57 -8.69 -28.27
C ARG A 5 32.48 -9.37 -27.45
N MET A 6 32.84 -10.19 -26.45
CA MET A 6 31.86 -10.78 -25.52
C MET A 6 31.16 -9.69 -24.71
N PHE A 7 31.92 -8.70 -24.23
CA PHE A 7 31.39 -7.55 -23.51
C PHE A 7 30.45 -6.70 -24.38
N THR A 8 30.79 -6.44 -25.66
CA THR A 8 29.90 -5.70 -26.58
C THR A 8 28.54 -6.40 -26.76
N ASN A 9 28.53 -7.73 -26.92
CA ASN A 9 27.27 -8.47 -27.02
C ASN A 9 26.48 -8.42 -25.69
N ALA A 10 27.16 -8.52 -24.56
CA ALA A 10 26.53 -8.40 -23.25
C ALA A 10 25.96 -7.00 -22.99
N ALA A 11 26.65 -5.94 -23.45
CA ALA A 11 26.20 -4.56 -23.33
C ALA A 11 24.90 -4.29 -24.11
N LEU A 12 24.75 -4.89 -25.30
CA LEU A 12 23.50 -4.82 -26.06
C LEU A 12 22.34 -5.50 -25.34
N VAL A 13 22.61 -6.59 -24.62
CA VAL A 13 21.61 -7.27 -23.78
C VAL A 13 21.28 -6.41 -22.56
N GLY A 14 22.26 -5.71 -21.99
CA GLY A 14 22.04 -4.72 -20.94
C GLY A 14 21.13 -3.58 -21.38
N LEU A 15 21.34 -3.01 -22.56
CA LEU A 15 20.47 -1.99 -23.17
C LEU A 15 19.03 -2.52 -23.35
N LEU A 16 18.90 -3.75 -23.84
CA LEU A 16 17.60 -4.42 -23.99
C LEU A 16 16.90 -4.63 -22.63
N GLY A 17 17.63 -5.08 -21.61
CA GLY A 17 17.11 -5.27 -20.26
C GLY A 17 16.63 -3.97 -19.63
N ALA A 18 17.41 -2.89 -19.78
CA ALA A 18 17.01 -1.56 -19.35
C ALA A 18 15.72 -1.10 -20.05
N ALA A 19 15.61 -1.33 -21.37
CA ALA A 19 14.41 -1.00 -22.12
C ALA A 19 13.17 -1.77 -21.62
N TYR A 20 13.29 -3.06 -21.28
CA TYR A 20 12.19 -3.83 -20.71
C TYR A 20 11.78 -3.35 -19.31
N VAL A 21 12.75 -3.03 -18.45
CA VAL A 21 12.47 -2.45 -17.12
C VAL A 21 11.69 -1.15 -17.28
N THR A 22 12.18 -0.24 -18.12
CA THR A 22 11.51 1.04 -18.39
C THR A 22 10.13 0.85 -18.99
N ALA A 23 9.97 -0.07 -19.94
CA ALA A 23 8.66 -0.35 -20.53
C ALA A 23 7.65 -0.83 -19.49
N LEU A 24 8.08 -1.69 -18.56
CA LEU A 24 7.23 -2.17 -17.47
C LEU A 24 6.90 -1.06 -16.46
N VAL A 25 7.87 -0.22 -16.09
CA VAL A 25 7.63 0.98 -15.25
C VAL A 25 6.57 1.87 -15.90
N LEU A 26 6.72 2.18 -17.19
CA LEU A 26 5.76 3.03 -17.89
C LEU A 26 4.37 2.37 -17.95
N GLN A 27 4.28 1.07 -18.24
CA GLN A 27 3.00 0.35 -18.26
C GLN A 27 2.26 0.35 -16.92
N LEU A 28 3.00 0.24 -15.81
CA LEU A 28 2.42 0.32 -14.47
C LEU A 28 1.98 1.74 -14.10
N ASN A 29 2.54 2.76 -14.74
CA ASN A 29 2.31 4.18 -14.43
C ASN A 29 1.80 4.92 -15.65
N PRO A 30 0.57 4.66 -16.13
CA PRO A 30 0.02 5.24 -17.36
C PRO A 30 -0.03 6.77 -17.37
N GLN A 31 0.04 7.42 -16.20
CA GLN A 31 0.12 8.87 -16.06
C GLN A 31 1.41 9.48 -16.61
N ILE A 32 2.52 8.72 -16.72
CA ILE A 32 3.80 9.25 -17.24
C ILE A 32 3.73 9.29 -18.78
N PRO A 33 3.87 10.44 -19.44
CA PRO A 33 3.82 10.49 -20.91
C PRO A 33 4.98 9.71 -21.55
N LEU A 34 4.71 8.94 -22.62
CA LEU A 34 5.73 8.15 -23.32
C LEU A 34 6.87 9.02 -23.90
N VAL A 35 6.50 10.18 -24.44
CA VAL A 35 7.44 11.15 -25.02
C VAL A 35 7.62 12.28 -24.01
N SER A 36 8.43 12.02 -22.98
CA SER A 36 8.72 12.98 -21.91
C SER A 36 10.18 12.86 -21.45
N ALA A 37 10.69 13.92 -20.82
CA ALA A 37 11.98 13.88 -20.14
C ALA A 37 11.99 12.82 -19.03
N ALA A 38 10.88 12.68 -18.30
CA ALA A 38 10.72 11.67 -17.25
C ALA A 38 10.92 10.24 -17.79
N ALA A 39 10.31 9.89 -18.94
CA ALA A 39 10.50 8.57 -19.56
C ALA A 39 11.97 8.31 -19.93
N LEU A 40 12.68 9.32 -20.42
CA LEU A 40 14.12 9.23 -20.71
C LEU A 40 14.94 9.05 -19.42
N HIS A 41 14.64 9.81 -18.35
CA HIS A 41 15.31 9.67 -17.06
C HIS A 41 15.09 8.29 -16.45
N TRP A 42 13.89 7.71 -16.58
CA TRP A 42 13.62 6.33 -16.19
C TRP A 42 14.44 5.31 -16.98
N TYR A 43 14.63 5.54 -18.29
CA TYR A 43 15.53 4.71 -19.09
C TYR A 43 16.98 4.82 -18.64
N VAL A 44 17.47 6.03 -18.37
CA VAL A 44 18.84 6.26 -17.87
C VAL A 44 19.04 5.59 -16.51
N ALA A 45 18.07 5.69 -15.59
CA ALA A 45 18.12 5.03 -14.29
C ALA A 45 18.12 3.50 -14.40
N ALA A 46 17.24 2.93 -15.23
CA ALA A 46 17.22 1.50 -15.50
C ALA A 46 18.52 1.02 -16.17
N LEU A 47 19.10 1.83 -17.06
CA LEU A 47 20.36 1.52 -17.72
C LEU A 47 21.55 1.52 -16.74
N SER A 48 21.61 2.50 -15.84
CA SER A 48 22.71 2.63 -14.87
C SER A 48 22.70 1.50 -13.84
N VAL A 49 21.55 0.93 -13.51
CA VAL A 49 21.46 -0.19 -12.54
C VAL A 49 21.26 -1.52 -13.25
N HIS A 50 20.07 -1.77 -13.80
CA HIS A 50 19.72 -3.06 -14.43
C HIS A 50 20.54 -3.34 -15.66
N GLY A 51 20.76 -2.33 -16.51
CA GLY A 51 21.55 -2.48 -17.72
C GLY A 51 23.00 -2.86 -17.41
N LEU A 52 23.63 -2.22 -16.42
CA LEU A 52 24.97 -2.58 -15.97
C LEU A 52 25.01 -3.97 -15.33
N LEU A 53 24.12 -4.27 -14.39
CA LEU A 53 24.06 -5.58 -13.73
C LEU A 53 23.87 -6.72 -14.74
N LEU A 54 22.95 -6.55 -15.69
CA LEU A 54 22.70 -7.55 -16.73
C LEU A 54 23.89 -7.68 -17.69
N THR A 55 24.54 -6.58 -18.06
CA THR A 55 25.75 -6.59 -18.88
C THR A 55 26.86 -7.39 -18.20
N VAL A 56 27.14 -7.10 -16.93
CA VAL A 56 28.18 -7.80 -16.15
C VAL A 56 27.81 -9.27 -15.98
N GLY A 57 26.57 -9.58 -15.60
CA GLY A 57 26.10 -10.95 -15.39
C GLY A 57 26.19 -11.80 -16.66
N VAL A 58 25.71 -11.29 -17.81
CA VAL A 58 25.81 -12.00 -19.09
C VAL A 58 27.28 -12.15 -19.52
N TRP A 59 28.09 -11.11 -19.35
CA TRP A 59 29.52 -11.19 -19.68
C TRP A 59 30.24 -12.26 -18.86
N LEU A 60 30.03 -12.29 -17.54
CA LEU A 60 30.57 -13.32 -16.66
C LEU A 60 30.07 -14.72 -17.02
N ALA A 61 28.77 -14.88 -17.29
CA ALA A 61 28.21 -16.17 -17.72
C ALA A 61 28.85 -16.68 -19.02
N LEU A 62 29.12 -15.78 -19.98
CA LEU A 62 29.80 -16.13 -21.22
C LEU A 62 31.26 -16.54 -20.98
N VAL A 63 31.98 -15.87 -20.05
CA VAL A 63 33.36 -16.20 -19.67
C VAL A 63 33.43 -17.55 -18.95
N VAL A 64 32.54 -17.78 -17.97
CA VAL A 64 32.43 -19.03 -17.22
C VAL A 64 32.10 -20.19 -18.17
N ARG A 65 31.09 -20.03 -19.02
CA ARG A 65 30.72 -21.05 -20.02
C ARG A 65 31.89 -21.41 -20.94
N ASP A 66 32.71 -20.44 -21.29
CA ASP A 66 33.90 -20.66 -22.11
C ASP A 66 34.99 -21.46 -21.37
N ALA A 67 35.20 -21.17 -20.09
CA ALA A 67 36.13 -21.90 -19.23
C ALA A 67 35.70 -23.36 -19.02
N PHE A 68 34.41 -23.61 -18.80
CA PHE A 68 33.89 -24.96 -18.49
C PHE A 68 33.71 -25.85 -19.72
N THR A 69 33.29 -25.31 -20.86
CA THR A 69 32.97 -26.16 -22.03
C THR A 69 34.20 -26.58 -22.84
N GLY A 70 35.38 -26.01 -22.59
CA GLY A 70 36.60 -26.22 -23.38
C GLY A 70 36.52 -25.72 -24.83
N THR A 71 35.34 -25.30 -25.29
CA THR A 71 35.07 -24.80 -26.64
C THR A 71 35.15 -23.29 -26.69
N GLN A 72 36.19 -22.75 -27.33
CA GLN A 72 36.39 -21.30 -27.40
C GLN A 72 35.30 -20.60 -28.24
N LEU A 73 34.44 -19.83 -27.57
CA LEU A 73 33.60 -18.78 -28.15
C LEU A 73 34.43 -17.73 -28.90
N LYS A 74 34.32 -17.66 -30.23
CA LYS A 74 34.86 -16.56 -31.04
C LYS A 74 33.72 -15.70 -31.60
N PRO A 75 33.01 -14.91 -30.77
CA PRO A 75 31.90 -14.09 -31.24
C PRO A 75 32.40 -12.98 -32.18
N ALA A 76 31.57 -12.63 -33.15
CA ALA A 76 31.69 -11.36 -33.86
C ALA A 76 31.33 -10.20 -32.90
N TRP A 77 31.64 -8.97 -33.30
CA TRP A 77 31.19 -7.77 -32.57
C TRP A 77 29.68 -7.77 -32.34
N LEU A 78 28.92 -8.17 -33.36
CA LEU A 78 27.48 -8.45 -33.30
C LEU A 78 27.24 -9.92 -33.63
N SER A 79 27.21 -10.76 -32.60
CA SER A 79 27.06 -12.20 -32.74
C SER A 79 25.61 -12.61 -32.61
N VAL A 80 24.92 -12.77 -33.74
CA VAL A 80 23.52 -13.24 -33.78
C VAL A 80 23.32 -14.55 -32.99
N ARG A 81 24.33 -15.44 -32.93
CA ARG A 81 24.25 -16.68 -32.13
C ARG A 81 24.20 -16.41 -30.63
N VAL A 82 25.01 -15.46 -30.14
CA VAL A 82 25.03 -15.11 -28.72
C VAL A 82 23.78 -14.30 -28.39
N LEU A 83 23.52 -13.26 -29.19
CA LEU A 83 22.38 -12.37 -29.03
C LEU A 83 21.04 -13.11 -29.06
N ALA A 84 20.84 -14.10 -29.94
CA ALA A 84 19.59 -14.84 -29.97
C ALA A 84 19.29 -15.55 -28.64
N TRP A 85 20.27 -16.25 -28.05
CA TRP A 85 20.09 -16.93 -26.76
C TRP A 85 19.94 -15.96 -25.60
N THR A 86 20.81 -14.95 -25.52
CA THR A 86 20.78 -13.99 -24.40
C THR A 86 19.54 -13.11 -24.47
N SER A 87 19.14 -12.63 -25.65
CA SER A 87 17.91 -11.85 -25.80
C SER A 87 16.65 -12.70 -25.60
N ALA A 88 16.63 -13.97 -25.99
CA ALA A 88 15.51 -14.87 -25.67
C ALA A 88 15.36 -15.06 -24.16
N ALA A 89 16.46 -15.28 -23.44
CA ALA A 89 16.46 -15.39 -21.98
C ALA A 89 15.99 -14.08 -21.31
N THR A 90 16.50 -12.93 -21.75
CA THR A 90 16.10 -11.62 -21.23
C THR A 90 14.63 -11.31 -21.53
N ALA A 91 14.13 -11.60 -22.74
CA ALA A 91 12.73 -11.43 -23.09
C ALA A 91 11.81 -12.38 -22.31
N GLY A 92 12.24 -13.63 -22.06
CA GLY A 92 11.51 -14.58 -21.23
C GLY A 92 11.42 -14.16 -19.77
N ALA A 93 12.51 -13.62 -19.22
CA ALA A 93 12.51 -13.01 -17.88
C ALA A 93 11.57 -11.79 -17.82
N ALA A 94 11.66 -10.89 -18.81
CA ALA A 94 10.76 -9.74 -18.92
C ALA A 94 9.29 -10.16 -19.00
N ALA A 95 8.95 -11.16 -19.83
CA ALA A 95 7.59 -11.68 -19.94
C ALA A 95 7.08 -12.23 -18.60
N SER A 96 7.92 -13.02 -17.92
CA SER A 96 7.60 -13.61 -16.61
C SER A 96 7.34 -12.52 -15.56
N SER A 97 8.21 -11.50 -15.52
CA SER A 97 8.04 -10.34 -14.64
C SER A 97 6.79 -9.53 -14.98
N SER A 98 6.49 -9.29 -16.26
CA SER A 98 5.26 -8.60 -16.69
C SER A 98 4.01 -9.36 -16.25
N TRP A 99 3.98 -10.70 -16.38
CA TRP A 99 2.87 -11.51 -15.89
C TRP A 99 2.74 -11.50 -14.36
N ALA A 100 3.85 -11.55 -13.63
CA ALA A 100 3.86 -11.46 -12.18
C ALA A 100 3.31 -10.11 -11.70
N ASN A 101 3.74 -9.01 -12.34
CA ASN A 101 3.27 -7.65 -12.07
C ASN A 101 1.79 -7.47 -12.43
N TRP A 102 1.31 -8.03 -13.56
CA TRP A 102 -0.12 -8.00 -13.88
C TRP A 102 -0.96 -8.71 -12.81
N ARG A 103 -0.53 -9.89 -12.33
CA ARG A 103 -1.24 -10.60 -11.26
C ARG A 103 -1.26 -9.82 -9.95
N GLY A 104 -0.14 -9.16 -9.62
CA GLY A 104 0.02 -8.39 -8.38
C GLY A 104 -0.76 -7.07 -8.39
N PHE A 105 -0.71 -6.32 -9.50
CA PHE A 105 -1.20 -4.94 -9.55
C PHE A 105 -2.54 -4.75 -10.29
N ARG A 106 -3.13 -5.78 -10.91
CA ARG A 106 -4.41 -5.64 -11.66
C ARG A 106 -5.56 -5.04 -10.86
N TRP A 107 -5.54 -5.13 -9.53
CA TRP A 107 -6.57 -4.58 -8.65
C TRP A 107 -6.32 -3.13 -8.23
N VAL A 108 -5.11 -2.62 -8.48
CA VAL A 108 -4.69 -1.24 -8.21
C VAL A 108 -4.72 -0.40 -9.49
N LEU A 109 -4.59 -1.06 -10.63
CA LEU A 109 -4.72 -0.46 -11.96
C LEU A 109 -6.19 -0.39 -12.38
N ASP A 110 -6.51 0.60 -13.21
CA ASP A 110 -7.80 0.62 -13.91
C ASP A 110 -7.92 -0.58 -14.86
N ASP A 111 -9.14 -1.01 -15.17
CA ASP A 111 -9.40 -2.16 -16.05
C ASP A 111 -8.74 -1.98 -17.42
N ALA A 112 -8.74 -0.76 -17.96
CA ALA A 112 -8.06 -0.47 -19.23
C ALA A 112 -6.54 -0.61 -19.10
N ALA A 113 -5.95 -0.05 -18.04
CA ALA A 113 -4.51 -0.15 -17.79
C ALA A 113 -4.06 -1.59 -17.52
N ALA A 114 -4.83 -2.36 -16.75
CA ALA A 114 -4.59 -3.77 -16.49
C ALA A 114 -4.68 -4.61 -17.78
N GLY A 115 -5.68 -4.35 -18.64
CA GLY A 115 -5.81 -5.00 -19.94
C GLY A 115 -4.67 -4.68 -20.91
N ARG A 116 -4.19 -3.43 -20.92
CA ARG A 116 -3.02 -3.01 -21.71
C ARG A 116 -1.74 -3.68 -21.22
N LEU A 117 -1.53 -3.78 -19.91
CA LEU A 117 -0.39 -4.50 -19.31
C LEU A 117 -0.43 -6.00 -19.67
N GLN A 118 -1.60 -6.64 -19.61
CA GLN A 118 -1.78 -8.04 -20.02
C GLN A 118 -1.44 -8.25 -21.50
N THR A 119 -1.89 -7.35 -22.37
CA THR A 119 -1.61 -7.39 -23.80
C THR A 119 -0.12 -7.22 -24.06
N GLY A 120 0.53 -6.26 -23.38
CA GLY A 120 1.97 -6.07 -23.41
C GLY A 120 2.74 -7.33 -23.00
N ALA A 121 2.36 -7.96 -21.87
CA ALA A 121 2.96 -9.21 -21.41
C ALA A 121 2.81 -10.35 -22.43
N THR A 122 1.65 -10.44 -23.08
CA THR A 122 1.38 -11.43 -24.14
C THR A 122 2.29 -11.23 -25.34
N VAL A 123 2.45 -9.98 -25.80
CA VAL A 123 3.34 -9.64 -26.92
C VAL A 123 4.79 -10.00 -26.59
N ILE A 124 5.28 -9.64 -25.41
CA ILE A 124 6.65 -9.99 -24.97
C ILE A 124 6.81 -11.51 -24.90
N THR A 125 5.80 -12.25 -24.44
CA THR A 125 5.79 -13.72 -24.41
C THR A 125 5.94 -14.32 -25.81
N VAL A 126 5.15 -13.84 -26.77
CA VAL A 126 5.24 -14.30 -28.18
C VAL A 126 6.62 -13.97 -28.75
N CYS A 127 7.12 -12.75 -28.53
CA CYS A 127 8.47 -12.38 -28.95
C CYS A 127 9.54 -13.26 -28.32
N ALA A 128 9.44 -13.58 -27.02
CA ALA A 128 10.39 -14.47 -26.33
C ALA A 128 10.40 -15.88 -26.92
N ILE A 129 9.23 -16.43 -27.26
CA ILE A 129 9.11 -17.73 -27.94
C ILE A 129 9.75 -17.67 -29.33
N VAL A 130 9.47 -16.63 -30.11
CA VAL A 130 10.07 -16.46 -31.45
C VAL A 130 11.59 -16.30 -31.36
N LEU A 131 12.10 -15.53 -30.40
CA LEU A 131 13.55 -15.39 -30.15
C LEU A 131 14.19 -16.73 -29.78
N LEU A 132 13.51 -17.53 -28.95
CA LEU A 132 13.96 -18.88 -28.58
C LEU A 132 13.99 -19.80 -29.80
N LEU A 133 12.95 -19.78 -30.64
CA LEU A 133 12.90 -20.55 -31.90
C LEU A 133 14.04 -20.14 -32.85
N ILE A 134 14.32 -18.83 -32.97
CA ILE A 134 15.46 -18.32 -33.74
C ILE A 134 16.79 -18.86 -33.16
N ALA A 135 16.94 -18.86 -31.83
CA ALA A 135 18.13 -19.36 -31.16
C ALA A 135 18.34 -20.86 -31.37
N VAL A 136 17.28 -21.67 -31.26
CA VAL A 136 17.28 -23.13 -31.48
C VAL A 136 17.54 -23.46 -32.95
N ALA A 137 16.87 -22.77 -33.88
CA ALA A 137 17.09 -22.96 -35.32
C ALA A 137 18.54 -22.63 -35.71
N ARG A 138 19.12 -21.56 -35.16
CA ARG A 138 20.54 -21.21 -35.33
C ARG A 138 21.49 -22.24 -34.72
N PHE A 139 21.13 -22.81 -33.57
CA PHE A 139 21.91 -23.86 -32.94
C PHE A 139 21.91 -25.15 -33.79
N SER A 140 20.77 -25.48 -34.39
CA SER A 140 20.55 -26.75 -35.13
C SER A 140 21.00 -26.71 -36.59
N PHE A 141 20.78 -25.61 -37.32
CA PHE A 141 20.99 -25.53 -38.78
C PHE A 141 22.23 -24.71 -39.22
N GLY A 142 23.03 -24.20 -38.28
CA GLY A 142 24.30 -23.53 -38.58
C GLY A 142 24.18 -22.14 -39.24
N ARG A 143 25.10 -21.80 -40.16
CA ARG A 143 25.31 -20.42 -40.68
C ARG A 143 24.48 -20.02 -41.92
N ARG A 144 23.57 -20.85 -42.42
CA ARG A 144 22.75 -20.52 -43.61
C ARG A 144 21.77 -19.37 -43.31
N GLY A 145 21.60 -18.41 -44.23
CA GLY A 145 20.62 -17.32 -44.11
C GLY A 145 21.02 -16.13 -43.21
N ARG A 146 22.32 -15.86 -43.08
CA ARG A 146 22.91 -14.92 -42.10
C ARG A 146 22.27 -13.51 -42.05
N PRO A 147 21.97 -12.81 -43.16
CA PRO A 147 21.35 -11.46 -43.10
C PRO A 147 19.87 -11.52 -42.72
N PHE A 148 19.12 -12.49 -43.25
CA PHE A 148 17.68 -12.65 -42.97
C PHE A 148 17.42 -12.91 -41.49
N THR A 149 18.16 -13.82 -40.85
CA THR A 149 17.96 -14.05 -39.41
C THR A 149 18.36 -12.84 -38.57
N GLY A 150 19.36 -12.06 -39.02
CA GLY A 150 19.76 -10.84 -38.32
C GLY A 150 18.66 -9.78 -38.38
N ALA A 151 18.08 -9.57 -39.57
CA ALA A 151 16.94 -8.67 -39.74
C ALA A 151 15.72 -9.13 -38.94
N LEU A 152 15.40 -10.43 -38.95
CA LEU A 152 14.31 -10.99 -38.16
C LEU A 152 14.55 -10.83 -36.65
N LEU A 153 15.77 -11.09 -36.16
CA LEU A 153 16.13 -10.85 -34.77
C LEU A 153 15.89 -9.38 -34.38
N SER A 154 16.42 -8.44 -35.16
CA SER A 154 16.24 -7.01 -34.92
C SER A 154 14.76 -6.61 -34.94
N LEU A 155 13.99 -7.11 -35.90
CA LEU A 155 12.54 -6.85 -35.98
C LEU A 155 11.81 -7.33 -34.72
N VAL A 156 12.07 -8.57 -34.29
CA VAL A 156 11.40 -9.14 -33.11
C VAL A 156 11.78 -8.38 -31.84
N LEU A 157 13.05 -7.97 -31.70
CA LEU A 157 13.50 -7.14 -30.58
C LEU A 157 12.81 -5.78 -30.57
N THR A 158 12.72 -5.10 -31.72
CA THR A 158 12.01 -3.82 -31.84
C THR A 158 10.53 -3.99 -31.50
N VAL A 159 9.87 -5.00 -32.06
CA VAL A 159 8.45 -5.32 -31.77
C VAL A 159 8.22 -5.58 -30.28
N SER A 160 9.14 -6.29 -29.62
CA SER A 160 9.03 -6.62 -28.20
C SER A 160 9.05 -5.41 -27.25
N ILE A 161 9.49 -4.24 -27.74
CA ILE A 161 9.51 -2.98 -26.96
C ILE A 161 8.43 -2.03 -27.47
N VAL A 162 8.39 -1.80 -28.79
CA VAL A 162 7.53 -0.77 -29.41
C VAL A 162 6.07 -1.13 -29.30
N VAL A 163 5.67 -2.39 -29.50
CA VAL A 163 4.26 -2.78 -29.45
C VAL A 163 3.69 -2.69 -28.02
N PRO A 164 4.36 -3.22 -26.97
CA PRO A 164 3.87 -3.05 -25.59
C PRO A 164 3.77 -1.57 -25.16
N LEU A 165 4.67 -0.70 -25.62
CA LEU A 165 4.58 0.75 -25.39
C LEU A 165 3.47 1.41 -26.22
N GLY A 166 3.24 0.97 -27.45
CA GLY A 166 2.17 1.47 -28.31
C GLY A 166 0.79 1.12 -27.78
N VAL A 167 0.60 -0.13 -27.31
CA VAL A 167 -0.64 -0.61 -26.70
C VAL A 167 -1.00 0.17 -25.43
N ARG A 168 0.00 0.63 -24.68
CA ARG A 168 -0.20 1.48 -23.50
C ARG A 168 -0.95 2.78 -23.82
N GLY A 169 -0.76 3.34 -25.01
CA GLY A 169 -1.31 4.64 -25.40
C GLY A 169 -0.50 5.84 -24.87
N ILE A 170 -0.94 7.05 -25.24
CA ILE A 170 -0.23 8.31 -24.98
C ILE A 170 -0.32 8.82 -23.52
N GLY A 171 -1.23 8.25 -22.72
CA GLY A 171 -1.45 8.60 -21.31
C GLY A 171 -2.94 8.78 -21.00
N GLU A 172 -3.35 8.55 -19.76
CA GLU A 172 -4.72 8.83 -19.30
C GLU A 172 -4.86 10.34 -19.04
N VAL A 173 -5.69 11.00 -19.84
CA VAL A 173 -6.12 12.38 -19.58
C VAL A 173 -7.33 12.31 -18.64
N GLN A 174 -7.15 12.83 -17.43
CA GLN A 174 -8.23 12.95 -16.45
C GLN A 174 -9.31 13.89 -16.99
N VAL A 175 -10.56 13.43 -17.01
CA VAL A 175 -11.71 14.26 -17.39
C VAL A 175 -12.17 15.02 -16.14
N PRO A 176 -12.23 16.37 -16.18
CA PRO A 176 -12.78 17.15 -15.08
C PRO A 176 -14.27 16.79 -14.90
N THR A 177 -14.66 16.39 -13.70
CA THR A 177 -16.07 16.32 -13.32
C THR A 177 -16.62 17.73 -13.13
N VAL A 178 -17.77 17.99 -13.74
CA VAL A 178 -18.54 19.24 -13.61
C VAL A 178 -19.35 19.18 -12.29
N PRO A 179 -19.46 20.28 -11.52
CA PRO A 179 -20.05 20.24 -10.19
C PRO A 179 -21.58 20.07 -10.25
N PRO A 180 -22.19 19.28 -9.34
CA PRO A 180 -23.57 19.47 -8.97
C PRO A 180 -23.69 20.49 -7.82
N ALA A 181 -24.68 21.37 -7.93
CA ALA A 181 -25.12 22.22 -6.84
C ALA A 181 -25.79 21.37 -5.74
N ALA A 182 -25.39 21.56 -4.48
CA ALA A 182 -26.04 20.90 -3.35
C ALA A 182 -27.45 21.47 -3.14
N PRO A 183 -28.49 20.63 -2.99
CA PRO A 183 -29.71 21.08 -2.34
C PRO A 183 -29.44 21.22 -0.84
N ALA A 184 -29.91 22.33 -0.26
CA ALA A 184 -29.90 22.53 1.18
C ALA A 184 -30.84 21.50 1.83
N MET A 185 -30.28 20.57 2.61
CA MET A 185 -31.09 19.74 3.50
C MET A 185 -31.49 20.58 4.72
N PRO A 186 -32.76 20.56 5.15
CA PRO A 186 -33.14 21.17 6.41
C PRO A 186 -32.42 20.45 7.57
N PRO A 187 -31.95 21.18 8.60
CA PRO A 187 -31.27 20.59 9.74
C PRO A 187 -32.22 19.60 10.42
N THR A 188 -31.81 18.34 10.51
CA THR A 188 -32.48 17.37 11.37
C THR A 188 -32.11 17.68 12.82
N LEU A 189 -33.09 17.58 13.71
CA LEU A 189 -32.93 17.73 15.15
C LEU A 189 -31.92 16.68 15.67
N VAL A 190 -30.76 17.17 16.10
CA VAL A 190 -29.60 16.44 16.67
C VAL A 190 -29.00 15.38 15.72
N ALA A 191 -27.95 15.77 15.01
CA ALA A 191 -27.17 14.83 14.20
C ALA A 191 -26.47 13.80 15.12
N PRO A 192 -26.58 12.49 14.83
CA PRO A 192 -25.88 11.46 15.60
C PRO A 192 -24.37 11.58 15.40
N ALA A 193 -23.59 11.38 16.46
CA ALA A 193 -22.14 11.36 16.34
C ALA A 193 -21.63 9.99 15.89
N VAL A 194 -20.53 9.97 15.14
CA VAL A 194 -19.88 8.75 14.69
C VAL A 194 -18.43 8.74 15.17
N HIS A 195 -18.01 7.66 15.82
CA HIS A 195 -16.65 7.47 16.32
C HIS A 195 -15.98 6.30 15.59
N LEU A 196 -14.86 6.55 14.93
CA LEU A 196 -14.06 5.57 14.18
C LEU A 196 -12.76 5.31 14.94
N ILE A 197 -12.56 4.05 15.32
CA ILE A 197 -11.29 3.53 15.81
C ILE A 197 -10.68 2.68 14.70
N LEU A 198 -9.57 3.12 14.14
CA LEU A 198 -8.93 2.51 12.97
C LEU A 198 -7.68 1.76 13.41
N LEU A 199 -7.59 0.47 13.11
CA LEU A 199 -6.54 -0.42 13.55
C LEU A 199 -5.76 -0.96 12.36
N ASP A 200 -4.46 -0.67 12.29
CA ASP A 200 -3.59 -1.30 11.31
C ASP A 200 -3.17 -2.70 11.77
N GLY A 201 -3.40 -3.71 10.95
CA GLY A 201 -2.91 -5.06 11.19
C GLY A 201 -3.73 -5.90 12.17
N ALA A 202 -4.91 -5.44 12.60
CA ALA A 202 -5.73 -6.21 13.53
C ALA A 202 -6.45 -7.37 12.82
N SER A 203 -6.31 -8.59 13.33
CA SER A 203 -6.97 -9.77 12.77
C SER A 203 -8.21 -10.15 13.56
N LEU A 204 -9.35 -10.31 12.89
CA LEU A 204 -10.61 -10.71 13.55
C LEU A 204 -10.48 -12.08 14.24
N ILE A 205 -9.70 -13.00 13.66
CA ILE A 205 -9.45 -14.32 14.26
C ILE A 205 -8.69 -14.17 15.58
N PHE A 206 -7.67 -13.31 15.60
CA PHE A 206 -6.90 -13.03 16.81
C PHE A 206 -7.80 -12.45 17.90
N VAL A 207 -8.63 -11.46 17.54
CA VAL A 207 -9.63 -10.87 18.46
C VAL A 207 -10.58 -11.94 19.00
N LYS A 208 -11.22 -12.74 18.13
CA LYS A 208 -12.17 -13.80 18.54
C LYS A 208 -11.52 -14.80 19.52
N HIS A 209 -10.28 -15.24 19.26
CA HIS A 209 -9.56 -16.15 20.16
C HIS A 209 -9.31 -15.53 21.54
N ARG A 210 -8.91 -14.26 21.60
CA ARG A 210 -8.61 -13.58 22.87
C ARG A 210 -9.87 -13.17 23.63
N VAL A 211 -10.97 -12.89 22.93
CA VAL A 211 -12.31 -12.76 23.55
C VAL A 211 -12.73 -14.07 24.20
N ALA A 212 -12.60 -15.20 23.49
CA ALA A 212 -12.91 -16.52 24.05
C ALA A 212 -12.05 -16.88 25.27
N ALA A 213 -10.82 -16.36 25.33
CA ALA A 213 -9.93 -16.48 26.49
C ALA A 213 -10.23 -15.48 27.63
N GLY A 214 -11.26 -14.63 27.50
CA GLY A 214 -11.66 -13.64 28.50
C GLY A 214 -10.73 -12.42 28.62
N GLN A 215 -9.91 -12.15 27.60
CA GLN A 215 -8.87 -11.12 27.67
C GLN A 215 -9.27 -9.77 27.07
N LEU A 216 -10.28 -9.74 26.19
CA LEU A 216 -10.73 -8.55 25.47
C LEU A 216 -12.24 -8.31 25.69
N PRO A 217 -12.65 -7.86 26.90
CA PRO A 217 -14.06 -7.75 27.25
C PRO A 217 -14.85 -6.74 26.41
N ASN A 218 -14.26 -5.63 25.99
CA ASN A 218 -14.98 -4.60 25.23
C ASN A 218 -15.18 -5.02 23.76
N PHE A 219 -14.17 -5.62 23.13
CA PHE A 219 -14.35 -6.35 21.87
C PHE A 219 -15.43 -7.42 22.01
N GLY A 220 -15.40 -8.19 23.09
CA GLY A 220 -16.41 -9.22 23.38
C GLY A 220 -17.83 -8.67 23.38
N ARG A 221 -18.08 -7.53 24.05
CA ARG A 221 -19.39 -6.86 24.01
C ARG A 221 -19.83 -6.53 22.59
N ILE A 222 -18.93 -6.04 21.73
CA ILE A 222 -19.27 -5.73 20.34
C ILE A 222 -19.53 -7.02 19.55
N LEU A 223 -18.78 -8.10 19.80
CA LEU A 223 -19.04 -9.39 19.15
C LEU A 223 -20.39 -10.00 19.57
N ASP A 224 -20.81 -9.78 20.81
CA ASP A 224 -22.05 -10.34 21.35
C ASP A 224 -23.30 -9.51 20.97
N SER A 225 -23.16 -8.18 20.88
CA SER A 225 -24.29 -7.25 20.78
C SER A 225 -24.16 -6.19 19.68
N GLY A 226 -23.13 -6.30 18.83
CA GLY A 226 -22.89 -5.42 17.70
C GLY A 226 -22.95 -6.14 16.35
N ALA A 227 -22.62 -5.42 15.28
CA ALA A 227 -22.51 -5.99 13.95
C ALA A 227 -21.05 -6.34 13.64
N ILE A 228 -20.82 -7.53 13.10
CA ILE A 228 -19.49 -8.02 12.70
C ILE A 228 -19.47 -8.16 11.19
N VAL A 229 -18.54 -7.48 10.53
CA VAL A 229 -18.38 -7.51 9.07
C VAL A 229 -16.93 -7.81 8.71
N PRO A 230 -16.61 -8.96 8.12
CA PRO A 230 -15.30 -9.17 7.49
C PRO A 230 -15.12 -8.19 6.32
N LEU A 231 -13.96 -7.52 6.22
CA LEU A 231 -13.69 -6.53 5.17
C LEU A 231 -12.58 -6.98 4.23
N ALA A 232 -12.93 -7.18 2.97
CA ALA A 232 -11.97 -7.38 1.90
C ALA A 232 -11.02 -6.18 1.79
N THR A 233 -9.72 -6.45 1.89
CA THR A 233 -8.66 -5.43 1.77
C THR A 233 -8.11 -5.31 0.34
N LEU A 234 -7.29 -4.28 0.11
CA LEU A 234 -6.60 -4.07 -1.16
C LEU A 234 -5.31 -4.88 -1.23
N ARG A 235 -4.91 -5.27 -2.45
CA ARG A 235 -3.65 -5.96 -2.72
C ARG A 235 -2.88 -5.24 -3.84
N PRO A 236 -1.59 -4.94 -3.67
CA PRO A 236 -0.76 -5.19 -2.47
C PRO A 236 -1.25 -4.41 -1.24
N THR A 237 -1.19 -5.04 -0.07
CA THR A 237 -1.74 -4.46 1.16
C THR A 237 -0.76 -3.45 1.73
N GLN A 238 -1.06 -2.17 1.51
CA GLN A 238 -0.35 -1.02 2.06
C GLN A 238 -1.34 -0.09 2.77
N PRO A 239 -0.96 0.53 3.90
CA PRO A 239 -1.87 1.35 4.67
C PRO A 239 -2.45 2.54 3.88
N GLU A 240 -1.63 3.24 3.09
CA GLU A 240 -2.03 4.47 2.40
C GLU A 240 -3.12 4.21 1.35
N PRO A 241 -2.98 3.25 0.40
CA PRO A 241 -4.07 2.90 -0.51
C PRO A 241 -5.33 2.41 0.21
N VAL A 242 -5.18 1.58 1.26
CA VAL A 242 -6.33 1.00 2.00
C VAL A 242 -7.14 2.09 2.69
N TRP A 243 -6.48 2.98 3.42
CA TRP A 243 -7.14 4.05 4.15
C TRP A 243 -7.59 5.21 3.24
N ALA A 244 -6.93 5.42 2.09
CA ALA A 244 -7.46 6.30 1.04
C ALA A 244 -8.78 5.75 0.48
N ALA A 245 -8.86 4.44 0.23
CA ALA A 245 -10.07 3.79 -0.23
C ALA A 245 -11.20 3.83 0.81
N ALA A 246 -10.87 3.59 2.08
CA ALA A 246 -11.80 3.75 3.20
C ALA A 246 -12.32 5.18 3.37
N ALA A 247 -11.46 6.19 3.16
CA ALA A 247 -11.82 7.59 3.29
C ALA A 247 -12.69 8.10 2.13
N THR A 248 -12.47 7.60 0.91
CA THR A 248 -13.11 8.14 -0.31
C THR A 248 -14.26 7.26 -0.82
N GLY A 249 -14.33 6.01 -0.37
CA GLY A 249 -15.24 5.00 -0.91
C GLY A 249 -14.87 4.53 -2.31
N LYS A 250 -13.62 4.76 -2.74
CA LYS A 250 -13.14 4.56 -4.11
C LYS A 250 -11.86 3.73 -4.14
N TYR A 251 -11.77 2.81 -5.11
CA TYR A 251 -10.55 2.02 -5.33
C TYR A 251 -9.39 2.88 -5.83
N PRO A 252 -8.13 2.40 -5.73
CA PRO A 252 -6.93 3.14 -6.14
C PRO A 252 -6.97 3.83 -7.52
N PRO A 253 -7.61 3.26 -8.58
CA PRO A 253 -7.73 3.94 -9.85
C PRO A 253 -8.48 5.28 -9.77
N LYS A 254 -9.51 5.37 -8.92
CA LYS A 254 -10.33 6.57 -8.74
C LYS A 254 -9.86 7.46 -7.60
N SER A 255 -9.31 6.89 -6.52
CA SER A 255 -8.77 7.68 -5.40
C SER A 255 -7.40 8.31 -5.72
N GLY A 256 -6.68 7.75 -6.70
CA GLY A 256 -5.36 8.22 -7.14
C GLY A 256 -4.19 7.68 -6.31
N VAL A 257 -4.47 6.94 -5.22
CA VAL A 257 -3.44 6.45 -4.30
C VAL A 257 -3.20 4.96 -4.56
N ARG A 258 -2.11 4.67 -5.26
CA ARG A 258 -1.73 3.30 -5.65
C ARG A 258 -0.64 2.68 -4.75
N SER A 259 0.09 3.52 -4.03
CA SER A 259 1.23 3.11 -3.19
C SER A 259 1.45 4.11 -2.05
N SER A 260 2.16 3.68 -1.00
CA SER A 260 2.65 4.51 0.11
C SER A 260 3.63 5.59 -0.34
N SER A 261 4.26 5.39 -1.51
CA SER A 261 5.36 6.21 -1.97
C SER A 261 5.21 6.55 -3.45
N ILE A 262 5.78 7.69 -3.81
CA ILE A 262 5.98 8.13 -5.19
C ILE A 262 7.48 8.06 -5.52
N TYR A 263 7.78 7.81 -6.78
CA TYR A 263 9.13 7.63 -7.27
C TYR A 263 9.41 8.58 -8.43
N ARG A 264 10.56 9.22 -8.40
CA ARG A 264 11.01 10.11 -9.48
C ARG A 264 12.39 9.69 -9.96
N ALA A 265 12.58 9.64 -11.28
CA ALA A 265 13.89 9.39 -11.85
C ALA A 265 14.84 10.58 -11.62
N ARG A 266 14.31 11.80 -11.68
CA ARG A 266 14.95 13.01 -11.14
C ARG A 266 13.98 13.82 -10.31
N GLN A 267 14.47 14.47 -9.25
CA GLN A 267 13.64 15.34 -8.40
C GLN A 267 12.95 16.48 -9.16
N SER A 268 13.52 16.93 -10.27
CA SER A 268 12.95 17.98 -11.13
C SER A 268 11.82 17.50 -12.06
N ASP A 269 11.60 16.19 -12.17
CA ASP A 269 10.57 15.64 -13.06
C ASP A 269 9.19 16.02 -12.51
N ALA A 270 8.30 16.51 -13.37
CA ALA A 270 6.92 16.81 -12.99
C ALA A 270 6.11 15.52 -12.73
N ASP A 271 6.28 14.54 -13.60
CA ASP A 271 5.57 13.26 -13.53
C ASP A 271 6.31 12.28 -12.59
N SER A 272 5.55 11.62 -11.71
CA SER A 272 6.05 10.57 -10.82
C SER A 272 5.46 9.22 -11.16
N ALA A 273 6.21 8.16 -10.85
CA ALA A 273 5.68 6.81 -10.79
C ALA A 273 5.11 6.55 -9.39
N ASP A 274 3.97 5.88 -9.31
CA ASP A 274 3.41 5.41 -8.04
C ASP A 274 3.80 3.95 -7.77
N LEU A 275 4.01 3.18 -8.84
CA LEU A 275 4.31 1.75 -8.78
C LEU A 275 5.69 1.46 -9.36
N LEU A 276 6.50 0.69 -8.64
CA LEU A 276 7.70 0.08 -9.19
C LEU A 276 7.42 -1.38 -9.56
N PRO A 277 8.07 -1.91 -10.60
CA PRO A 277 7.91 -3.32 -10.94
C PRO A 277 8.44 -4.23 -9.83
N ASP A 278 7.62 -5.19 -9.42
CA ASP A 278 8.06 -6.30 -8.58
C ASP A 278 8.93 -7.28 -9.38
N TYR A 279 9.74 -8.07 -8.68
CA TYR A 279 10.61 -9.11 -9.26
C TYR A 279 11.69 -8.60 -10.23
N MET A 280 11.93 -7.29 -10.24
CA MET A 280 12.93 -6.65 -11.10
C MET A 280 14.06 -6.01 -10.29
N PHE A 281 14.24 -6.35 -9.01
CA PHE A 281 15.24 -5.71 -8.13
C PHE A 281 15.13 -4.17 -8.08
N SER A 282 13.90 -3.64 -8.16
CA SER A 282 13.66 -2.19 -8.23
C SER A 282 14.17 -1.43 -7.01
N GLN A 283 14.33 -2.08 -5.85
CA GLN A 283 14.95 -1.49 -4.67
C GLN A 283 16.39 -1.03 -4.93
N ALA A 284 17.14 -1.72 -5.79
CA ALA A 284 18.50 -1.32 -6.14
C ALA A 284 18.56 0.05 -6.85
N LEU A 285 17.49 0.48 -7.53
CA LEU A 285 17.41 1.83 -8.11
C LEU A 285 17.42 2.90 -7.03
N ILE A 286 16.80 2.62 -5.88
CA ILE A 286 16.70 3.54 -4.75
C ILE A 286 18.02 3.52 -3.97
N ASP A 287 18.50 2.33 -3.62
CA ASP A 287 19.69 2.16 -2.78
C ASP A 287 20.96 2.72 -3.45
N LEU A 288 21.04 2.65 -4.79
CA LEU A 288 22.14 3.22 -5.58
C LEU A 288 21.89 4.69 -5.99
N GLY A 289 20.78 5.29 -5.55
CA GLY A 289 20.45 6.70 -5.82
C GLY A 289 20.12 7.00 -7.30
N ALA A 290 19.77 5.99 -8.09
CA ALA A 290 19.37 6.15 -9.49
C ALA A 290 17.97 6.76 -9.62
N ILE A 291 17.11 6.59 -8.61
CA ILE A 291 15.80 7.23 -8.47
C ILE A 291 15.61 7.72 -7.03
N SER A 292 14.77 8.73 -6.83
CA SER A 292 14.31 9.14 -5.50
C SER A 292 12.99 8.47 -5.14
N ARG A 293 12.84 8.15 -3.85
CA ARG A 293 11.60 7.74 -3.22
C ARG A 293 11.13 8.87 -2.31
N GLU A 294 9.88 9.25 -2.45
CA GLU A 294 9.20 10.23 -1.59
C GLU A 294 7.94 9.60 -1.03
N ASP A 295 7.57 9.94 0.20
CA ASP A 295 6.35 9.42 0.81
C ASP A 295 5.13 10.18 0.28
N ALA A 296 4.05 9.47 -0.06
CA ALA A 296 2.83 10.06 -0.56
C ALA A 296 2.22 11.06 0.45
N LEU A 297 1.80 12.22 -0.05
CA LEU A 297 1.19 13.31 0.73
C LEU A 297 -0.32 13.40 0.45
N ALA A 298 -1.01 14.28 1.17
CA ALA A 298 -2.43 14.58 0.93
C ALA A 298 -2.72 14.99 -0.52
N SER A 299 -1.75 15.59 -1.23
CA SER A 299 -1.86 15.94 -2.64
C SER A 299 -1.92 14.74 -3.60
N ALA A 300 -1.63 13.52 -3.12
CA ALA A 300 -1.78 12.29 -3.90
C ALA A 300 -3.25 11.88 -4.05
N LEU A 301 -4.14 12.30 -3.13
CA LEU A 301 -5.57 12.04 -3.21
C LEU A 301 -6.17 12.81 -4.39
N ARG A 302 -6.89 12.09 -5.26
CA ARG A 302 -7.61 12.62 -6.43
C ARG A 302 -9.13 12.57 -6.28
N ALA A 303 -9.60 12.01 -5.18
CA ALA A 303 -11.01 11.97 -4.81
C ALA A 303 -11.22 12.64 -3.46
N ARG A 304 -12.42 13.19 -3.25
CA ARG A 304 -12.79 13.80 -1.97
C ARG A 304 -12.94 12.76 -0.87
N THR A 305 -12.40 13.10 0.30
CA THR A 305 -12.53 12.27 1.49
C THR A 305 -13.90 12.47 2.14
N LEU A 306 -14.31 11.51 2.97
CA LEU A 306 -15.60 11.58 3.66
C LEU A 306 -15.69 12.83 4.53
N TRP A 307 -14.62 13.28 5.20
CA TRP A 307 -14.67 14.48 6.04
C TRP A 307 -14.75 15.78 5.22
N ASP A 308 -14.17 15.80 4.01
CA ASP A 308 -14.37 16.91 3.08
C ASP A 308 -15.83 16.94 2.60
N ILE A 309 -16.43 15.76 2.34
CA ILE A 309 -17.83 15.64 1.94
C ILE A 309 -18.74 16.10 3.09
N LEU A 310 -18.54 15.60 4.31
CA LEU A 310 -19.32 15.98 5.50
C LEU A 310 -19.29 17.50 5.74
N SER A 311 -18.15 18.14 5.49
CA SER A 311 -18.01 19.60 5.65
C SER A 311 -18.95 20.39 4.74
N ASP A 312 -19.27 19.89 3.54
CA ASP A 312 -20.24 20.52 2.63
C ASP A 312 -21.68 20.44 3.15
N PHE A 313 -21.95 19.44 3.97
CA PHE A 313 -23.23 19.24 4.65
C PHE A 313 -23.24 19.84 6.07
N HIS A 314 -22.31 20.75 6.35
CA HIS A 314 -22.16 21.46 7.64
C HIS A 314 -21.86 20.56 8.85
N LEU A 315 -21.43 19.33 8.62
CA LEU A 315 -21.01 18.39 9.67
C LEU A 315 -19.50 18.57 9.93
N SER A 316 -19.12 18.59 11.20
CA SER A 316 -17.74 18.82 11.63
C SER A 316 -17.02 17.50 11.88
N ALA A 317 -15.76 17.38 11.45
CA ALA A 317 -14.96 16.17 11.62
C ALA A 317 -13.66 16.43 12.38
N GLY A 318 -13.34 15.54 13.32
CA GLY A 318 -12.05 15.46 14.02
C GLY A 318 -11.28 14.25 13.51
N ILE A 319 -10.23 14.47 12.72
CA ILE A 319 -9.42 13.41 12.11
C ILE A 319 -8.03 13.40 12.74
N VAL A 320 -7.63 12.25 13.29
CA VAL A 320 -6.34 12.06 13.95
C VAL A 320 -5.60 10.90 13.32
N ARG A 321 -4.43 11.21 12.75
CA ARG A 321 -3.46 10.25 12.20
C ARG A 321 -3.96 9.38 11.04
N TRP A 322 -5.00 9.82 10.34
CA TRP A 322 -5.42 9.18 9.09
C TRP A 322 -4.32 9.39 8.02
N PRO A 323 -3.92 8.37 7.24
CA PRO A 323 -2.92 8.52 6.18
C PRO A 323 -3.22 9.66 5.21
N LEU A 324 -2.17 10.24 4.64
CA LEU A 324 -2.31 11.24 3.57
C LEU A 324 -3.09 12.48 4.04
N THR A 325 -2.85 12.88 5.29
CA THR A 325 -3.40 14.13 5.85
C THR A 325 -2.32 15.20 6.00
N SER A 326 -1.08 14.94 5.57
CA SER A 326 -0.01 15.94 5.51
C SER A 326 0.07 16.59 4.12
N PRO A 327 0.06 17.93 4.01
CA PRO A 327 -0.19 18.90 5.08
C PRO A 327 -1.66 18.89 5.53
N ALA A 328 -1.89 19.15 6.82
CA ALA A 328 -3.19 19.13 7.45
C ALA A 328 -4.09 20.23 6.90
N ARG A 329 -5.32 19.87 6.52
CA ARG A 329 -6.36 20.79 6.07
C ARG A 329 -7.69 20.38 6.69
N ALA A 330 -8.31 21.31 7.41
CA ALA A 330 -9.61 21.12 8.03
C ALA A 330 -10.55 22.23 7.56
N THR A 331 -11.70 21.88 6.98
CA THR A 331 -12.75 22.85 6.64
C THR A 331 -13.69 23.10 7.83
N ARG A 332 -14.10 22.05 8.55
CA ARG A 332 -14.88 22.13 9.79
C ARG A 332 -14.40 21.06 10.77
N GLY A 333 -14.12 21.45 12.01
CA GLY A 333 -13.49 20.58 13.03
C GLY A 333 -11.97 20.71 13.03
N PHE A 334 -11.26 19.58 13.08
CA PHE A 334 -9.80 19.57 13.16
C PHE A 334 -9.18 18.36 12.45
N VAL A 335 -7.92 18.50 12.03
CA VAL A 335 -7.10 17.43 11.47
C VAL A 335 -5.72 17.49 12.14
N ILE A 336 -5.32 16.39 12.78
CA ILE A 336 -3.93 16.14 13.19
C ILE A 336 -3.37 15.07 12.27
N SER A 337 -2.35 15.43 11.50
CA SER A 337 -1.82 14.59 10.42
C SER A 337 -1.16 13.31 10.93
N ASP A 338 -1.13 12.29 10.07
CA ASP A 338 -0.31 11.07 10.19
C ASP A 338 1.21 11.30 10.30
N ARG A 339 1.68 12.54 10.16
CA ARG A 339 3.11 12.92 10.26
C ARG A 339 3.39 13.91 11.39
N PHE A 340 2.43 14.18 12.27
CA PHE A 340 2.62 15.12 13.37
C PHE A 340 3.76 14.70 14.33
N GLU A 341 4.02 13.39 14.49
CA GLU A 341 5.15 12.94 15.31
C GLU A 341 6.52 13.38 14.74
N GLN A 342 6.64 13.47 13.42
CA GLN A 342 7.89 13.83 12.75
C GLN A 342 8.32 15.25 13.10
N THR A 343 7.35 16.13 13.38
CA THR A 343 7.59 17.53 13.72
C THR A 343 7.89 17.69 15.21
N SER A 344 7.21 16.93 16.07
CA SER A 344 7.43 16.91 17.53
C SER A 344 8.86 16.51 17.91
N SER A 345 9.50 15.65 17.10
CA SER A 345 10.89 15.19 17.26
C SER A 345 11.95 16.18 16.77
N SER A 346 11.55 17.25 16.08
CA SER A 346 12.46 18.30 15.58
C SER A 346 12.62 19.43 16.61
N PRO A 347 13.85 19.85 16.96
CA PRO A 347 14.08 20.90 17.95
C PRO A 347 13.42 22.25 17.62
N LEU A 348 13.23 22.54 16.33
CA LEU A 348 12.69 23.81 15.86
C LEU A 348 11.17 23.79 15.63
N ARG A 349 10.53 22.61 15.57
CA ARG A 349 9.08 22.39 15.41
C ARG A 349 8.37 23.26 14.35
N LEU A 350 9.10 23.69 13.31
CA LEU A 350 8.61 24.64 12.29
C LEU A 350 7.45 24.11 11.44
N SER A 351 7.23 22.79 11.47
CA SER A 351 6.22 22.07 10.68
C SER A 351 4.98 21.65 11.48
N ASP A 352 4.87 21.98 12.76
CA ASP A 352 3.66 21.67 13.56
C ASP A 352 2.41 22.31 12.93
N SER A 353 2.55 23.56 12.45
CA SER A 353 1.48 24.32 11.79
C SER A 353 1.10 23.77 10.41
N THR A 354 1.96 22.96 9.79
CA THR A 354 1.64 22.29 8.52
C THR A 354 1.02 20.92 8.72
N ASN A 355 1.14 20.33 9.91
CA ASN A 355 0.64 18.98 10.24
C ASN A 355 -0.49 18.98 11.28
N GLY A 356 -0.96 20.14 11.73
CA GLY A 356 -2.19 20.29 12.50
C GLY A 356 -3.02 21.46 11.99
N ALA A 357 -4.33 21.26 11.86
CA ALA A 357 -5.28 22.29 11.42
C ALA A 357 -6.58 22.22 12.24
N PRO A 358 -7.16 23.36 12.68
CA PRO A 358 -6.56 24.70 12.67
C PRO A 358 -5.34 24.81 13.60
N THR A 359 -4.66 25.97 13.63
CA THR A 359 -3.47 26.18 14.46
C THR A 359 -3.69 25.86 15.94
N THR A 360 -4.88 26.18 16.49
CA THR A 360 -5.24 25.84 17.87
C THR A 360 -5.26 24.33 18.12
N ALA A 361 -5.66 23.53 17.12
CA ALA A 361 -5.59 22.08 17.22
C ALA A 361 -4.13 21.58 17.25
N ALA A 362 -3.26 22.19 16.44
CA ALA A 362 -1.82 21.88 16.46
C ALA A 362 -1.18 22.19 17.83
N GLU A 363 -1.56 23.30 18.47
CA GLU A 363 -1.07 23.68 19.80
C GLU A 363 -1.48 22.68 20.89
N LEU A 364 -2.75 22.27 20.91
CA LEU A 364 -3.27 21.28 21.85
C LEU A 364 -2.64 19.89 21.62
N ALA A 365 -2.46 19.50 20.36
CA ALA A 365 -1.76 18.27 20.02
C ALA A 365 -0.30 18.31 20.49
N ARG A 366 0.40 19.45 20.30
CA ARG A 366 1.77 19.63 20.78
C ARG A 366 1.87 19.46 22.29
N GLU A 367 0.95 20.05 23.04
CA GLU A 367 0.89 19.89 24.51
C GLU A 367 0.71 18.41 24.90
N ALA A 368 -0.20 17.69 24.25
CA ALA A 368 -0.41 16.26 24.48
C ALA A 368 0.82 15.40 24.15
N PHE A 369 1.54 15.73 23.09
CA PHE A 369 2.79 15.07 22.73
C PHE A 369 3.89 15.35 23.75
N ASP A 370 3.99 16.59 24.23
CA ASP A 370 4.94 16.99 25.27
C ASP A 370 4.72 16.25 26.60
N GLU A 371 3.46 15.96 26.96
CA GLU A 371 3.09 15.15 28.13
C GLU A 371 3.51 13.67 28.03
N THR A 372 3.60 13.12 26.81
CA THR A 372 3.63 11.66 26.60
C THR A 372 4.91 11.15 25.94
N GLN A 373 5.59 11.93 25.11
CA GLN A 373 6.68 11.47 24.25
C GLN A 373 7.89 10.90 25.02
N PHE A 374 8.14 11.40 26.23
CA PHE A 374 9.25 10.96 27.10
C PHE A 374 8.77 10.11 28.28
N THR A 375 7.47 9.82 28.36
CA THR A 375 6.89 9.08 29.48
C THR A 375 6.96 7.57 29.17
N PRO A 376 7.56 6.75 30.05
CA PRO A 376 7.56 5.30 29.89
C PRO A 376 6.14 4.73 29.78
N TRP A 377 6.00 3.60 29.08
CA TRP A 377 4.73 2.90 28.94
C TRP A 377 4.86 1.39 29.23
N PRO A 378 5.41 1.01 30.39
CA PRO A 378 5.88 -0.36 30.66
C PRO A 378 4.78 -1.41 30.62
N ASP A 379 3.53 -1.05 30.96
CA ASP A 379 2.39 -1.98 30.99
C ASP A 379 1.96 -2.44 29.58
N VAL A 380 2.36 -1.72 28.54
CA VAL A 380 2.01 -2.00 27.14
C VAL A 380 3.27 -2.23 26.29
N LEU A 381 4.30 -1.40 26.49
CA LEU A 381 5.59 -1.44 25.82
C LEU A 381 6.72 -1.45 26.87
N ALA A 382 7.14 -2.65 27.27
CA ALA A 382 8.29 -2.80 28.16
C ALA A 382 9.60 -2.51 27.42
N ASP A 383 10.39 -1.55 27.94
CA ASP A 383 11.59 -1.00 27.29
C ASP A 383 12.77 -1.99 27.19
N ASP A 384 12.84 -2.99 28.07
CA ASP A 384 13.94 -3.96 28.15
C ASP A 384 13.62 -5.33 27.51
N THR A 385 12.44 -5.48 26.89
CA THR A 385 11.88 -6.80 26.54
C THR A 385 11.60 -6.98 25.05
N ALA A 386 12.35 -6.33 24.18
CA ALA A 386 12.28 -6.58 22.74
C ALA A 386 13.49 -7.37 22.25
N PRO A 387 13.36 -8.29 21.26
CA PRO A 387 14.51 -8.76 20.48
C PRO A 387 15.22 -7.62 19.73
N THR A 388 14.59 -6.44 19.68
CA THR A 388 15.08 -5.21 19.04
C THR A 388 14.95 -4.01 19.99
N ALA A 389 15.39 -4.14 21.25
CA ALA A 389 15.38 -3.03 22.21
C ALA A 389 16.06 -1.79 21.60
N GLY A 390 15.40 -0.64 21.67
CA GLY A 390 15.84 0.59 20.98
C GLY A 390 15.48 0.70 19.49
N SER A 391 14.69 -0.22 18.93
CA SER A 391 14.24 -0.12 17.54
C SER A 391 13.32 1.09 17.34
N PRO A 392 13.55 1.90 16.28
CA PRO A 392 12.64 2.96 15.85
C PRO A 392 11.18 2.49 15.70
N MET A 393 10.95 1.20 15.47
CA MET A 393 9.61 0.62 15.39
C MET A 393 8.87 0.65 16.72
N ILE A 394 9.49 0.27 17.84
CA ILE A 394 8.82 0.29 19.15
C ILE A 394 8.51 1.73 19.57
N ALA A 395 9.38 2.67 19.22
CA ALA A 395 9.11 4.10 19.37
C ALA A 395 7.87 4.54 18.55
N ARG A 396 7.60 3.95 17.37
CA ARG A 396 6.41 4.27 16.58
C ARG A 396 5.09 3.86 17.22
N ALA A 397 5.07 2.75 17.96
CA ALA A 397 3.89 2.31 18.72
C ALA A 397 3.61 3.23 19.91
N ARG A 398 4.62 3.90 20.49
CA ARG A 398 4.41 4.88 21.57
C ARG A 398 3.60 6.09 21.12
N TRP A 399 3.72 6.50 19.86
CA TRP A 399 2.97 7.63 19.33
C TRP A 399 1.46 7.41 19.38
N ASP A 400 0.97 6.17 19.37
CA ASP A 400 -0.46 5.88 19.53
C ASP A 400 -1.03 6.51 20.82
N ARG A 401 -0.27 6.46 21.92
CA ARG A 401 -0.64 7.09 23.19
C ARG A 401 -0.68 8.62 23.08
N SER A 402 0.29 9.22 22.37
CA SER A 402 0.36 10.67 22.15
C SER A 402 -0.82 11.17 21.31
N TYR A 403 -1.15 10.45 20.22
CA TYR A 403 -2.30 10.77 19.38
C TYR A 403 -3.64 10.57 20.11
N ASN A 404 -3.77 9.51 20.92
CA ASN A 404 -4.94 9.32 21.78
C ASN A 404 -5.12 10.48 22.77
N ARG A 405 -4.03 10.88 23.44
CA ARG A 405 -4.06 12.01 24.38
C ARG A 405 -4.40 13.32 23.69
N ALA A 406 -3.87 13.54 22.48
CA ALA A 406 -4.20 14.71 21.66
C ALA A 406 -5.70 14.72 21.31
N LEU A 407 -6.24 13.58 20.87
CA LEU A 407 -7.67 13.46 20.56
C LEU A 407 -8.54 13.81 21.77
N ALA A 408 -8.20 13.30 22.96
CA ALA A 408 -8.96 13.58 24.18
C ALA A 408 -9.03 15.10 24.45
N LYS A 409 -7.89 15.81 24.42
CA LYS A 409 -7.86 17.28 24.60
C LYS A 409 -8.64 18.02 23.50
N LEU A 410 -8.56 17.55 22.26
CA LEU A 410 -9.24 18.17 21.13
C LEU A 410 -10.76 18.00 21.23
N ASN A 411 -11.26 16.84 21.63
CA ASN A 411 -12.69 16.61 21.80
C ASN A 411 -13.30 17.45 22.94
N ASP A 412 -12.52 17.87 23.93
CA ASP A 412 -12.97 18.79 24.98
C ASP A 412 -13.15 20.24 24.46
N GLN A 413 -12.43 20.61 23.39
CA GLN A 413 -12.39 21.98 22.85
C GLN A 413 -13.20 22.12 21.55
N PHE A 414 -13.33 21.05 20.77
CA PHE A 414 -14.00 21.02 19.48
C PHE A 414 -15.22 20.11 19.54
N ALA A 415 -16.41 20.67 19.25
CA ALA A 415 -17.59 19.87 19.00
C ALA A 415 -17.53 19.32 17.57
N VAL A 416 -17.40 17.99 17.43
CA VAL A 416 -17.36 17.30 16.13
C VAL A 416 -18.45 16.24 16.05
N ASP A 417 -19.02 16.08 14.86
CA ASP A 417 -20.04 15.07 14.55
C ASP A 417 -19.40 13.73 14.14
N LEU A 418 -18.18 13.78 13.61
CA LEU A 418 -17.36 12.61 13.32
C LEU A 418 -16.03 12.72 14.05
N THR A 419 -15.61 11.65 14.73
CA THR A 419 -14.24 11.47 15.21
C THR A 419 -13.61 10.25 14.56
N ALA A 420 -12.38 10.36 14.07
CA ALA A 420 -11.61 9.22 13.60
C ALA A 420 -10.18 9.26 14.13
N ILE A 421 -9.71 8.14 14.69
CA ILE A 421 -8.32 7.98 15.14
C ILE A 421 -7.74 6.67 14.64
N ARG A 422 -6.50 6.74 14.14
CA ARG A 422 -5.75 5.57 13.70
C ARG A 422 -4.65 5.17 14.68
N TYR A 423 -4.63 3.87 14.97
CA TYR A 423 -3.61 3.19 15.75
C TYR A 423 -2.78 2.28 14.85
N THR A 424 -1.45 2.42 14.93
CA THR A 424 -0.50 1.67 14.09
C THR A 424 0.26 0.59 14.86
N GLY A 425 0.17 0.60 16.20
CA GLY A 425 0.97 -0.26 17.06
C GLY A 425 0.77 -1.76 16.82
N ILE A 426 -0.42 -2.23 16.44
CA ILE A 426 -0.62 -3.66 16.12
C ILE A 426 0.23 -4.08 14.92
N ASP A 427 0.22 -3.36 13.79
CA ASP A 427 1.11 -3.64 12.64
C ASP A 427 2.58 -3.60 13.06
N VAL A 428 2.96 -2.50 13.73
CA VAL A 428 4.34 -2.23 14.10
C VAL A 428 4.91 -3.28 15.04
N LEU A 429 4.13 -3.72 16.04
CA LEU A 429 4.53 -4.75 17.01
C LEU A 429 4.42 -6.16 16.42
N SER A 430 3.49 -6.40 15.50
CA SER A 430 3.36 -7.72 14.86
C SER A 430 4.63 -8.11 14.10
N ARG A 431 5.35 -7.17 13.50
CA ARG A 431 6.59 -7.50 12.77
C ARG A 431 7.60 -8.26 13.64
N PRO A 432 8.09 -7.72 14.78
CA PRO A 432 8.98 -8.48 15.66
C PRO A 432 8.28 -9.54 16.52
N TYR A 433 6.99 -9.39 16.86
CA TYR A 433 6.35 -10.19 17.92
C TYR A 433 5.33 -11.24 17.48
N PHE A 434 4.85 -11.23 16.23
CA PHE A 434 3.79 -12.13 15.77
C PHE A 434 4.16 -13.61 15.99
N GLY A 435 5.39 -13.99 15.66
CA GLY A 435 5.88 -15.36 15.80
C GLY A 435 5.95 -15.87 17.24
N TYR A 436 6.11 -14.98 18.23
CA TYR A 436 6.08 -15.35 19.65
C TYR A 436 4.66 -15.47 20.18
N SER A 437 3.73 -14.68 19.64
CA SER A 437 2.32 -14.63 20.06
C SER A 437 1.51 -15.77 19.45
N GLU A 438 1.85 -16.19 18.21
CA GLU A 438 1.16 -17.22 17.45
C GLU A 438 2.16 -18.24 16.86
N PRO A 439 2.95 -18.97 17.70
CA PRO A 439 4.02 -19.84 17.22
C PRO A 439 3.53 -20.98 16.32
N GLY A 440 2.28 -21.45 16.52
CA GLY A 440 1.67 -22.48 15.69
C GLY A 440 1.35 -22.04 14.25
N ARG A 441 1.42 -20.73 13.95
CA ARG A 441 1.15 -20.18 12.61
C ARG A 441 2.44 -19.85 11.83
N LEU A 442 3.61 -20.01 12.43
CA LEU A 442 4.87 -19.86 11.72
C LEU A 442 5.03 -20.99 10.69
N VAL A 443 5.05 -20.63 9.41
CA VAL A 443 5.24 -21.59 8.30
C VAL A 443 6.71 -22.03 8.16
N SER A 444 7.64 -21.45 8.94
CA SER A 444 9.08 -21.62 8.72
C SER A 444 9.71 -22.64 9.68
N PRO A 445 10.22 -23.80 9.19
CA PRO A 445 11.03 -24.73 9.98
C PRO A 445 12.40 -24.14 10.38
N ILE A 446 12.71 -22.92 9.95
CA ILE A 446 14.00 -22.25 10.09
C ILE A 446 14.05 -21.39 11.37
N ARG A 447 12.91 -21.16 12.03
CA ARG A 447 12.82 -20.41 13.29
C ARG A 447 11.91 -21.13 14.28
N ASN A 448 12.53 -21.89 15.19
CA ASN A 448 11.87 -22.40 16.37
C ASN A 448 11.95 -21.35 17.48
N VAL A 449 10.80 -20.88 17.96
CA VAL A 449 10.72 -20.06 19.15
C VAL A 449 10.99 -20.93 20.38
N SER A 450 11.97 -20.59 21.20
CA SER A 450 12.21 -21.31 22.45
C SER A 450 11.12 -21.05 23.49
N PRO A 451 10.84 -21.97 24.42
CA PRO A 451 9.88 -21.73 25.51
C PRO A 451 10.24 -20.55 26.41
N GLU A 452 11.52 -20.16 26.48
CA GLU A 452 11.97 -18.97 27.20
C GLU A 452 11.60 -17.69 26.45
N GLU A 453 11.87 -17.63 25.15
CA GLU A 453 11.47 -16.50 24.30
C GLU A 453 9.95 -16.34 24.25
N GLN A 454 9.20 -17.44 24.16
CA GLN A 454 7.74 -17.40 24.18
C GLN A 454 7.22 -16.82 25.50
N ARG A 455 7.77 -17.26 26.65
CA ARG A 455 7.39 -16.70 27.97
C ARG A 455 7.73 -15.22 28.08
N LYS A 456 8.84 -14.78 27.49
CA LYS A 456 9.30 -13.39 27.57
C LYS A 456 8.53 -12.46 26.62
N PHE A 457 8.23 -12.90 25.40
CA PHE A 457 7.75 -12.03 24.31
C PHE A 457 6.33 -12.33 23.83
N GLY A 458 5.76 -13.49 24.18
CA GLY A 458 4.44 -13.90 23.69
C GLY A 458 3.29 -13.00 24.15
N GLY A 459 3.44 -12.33 25.30
CA GLY A 459 2.43 -11.42 25.84
C GLY A 459 2.50 -9.98 25.31
N ALA A 460 3.50 -9.62 24.51
CA ALA A 460 3.71 -8.24 24.07
C ALA A 460 2.56 -7.74 23.18
N LEU A 461 2.12 -8.55 22.22
CA LEU A 461 1.01 -8.20 21.35
C LEU A 461 -0.31 -8.19 22.13
N ASP A 462 -0.52 -9.16 23.03
CA ASP A 462 -1.70 -9.23 23.90
C ASP A 462 -1.84 -7.98 24.80
N ALA A 463 -0.73 -7.48 25.35
CA ALA A 463 -0.74 -6.26 26.16
C ALA A 463 -1.22 -5.04 25.36
N TYR A 464 -0.80 -4.91 24.11
CA TYR A 464 -1.25 -3.83 23.24
C TYR A 464 -2.73 -3.98 22.84
N TYR A 465 -3.20 -5.19 22.52
CA TYR A 465 -4.63 -5.42 22.27
C TYR A 465 -5.50 -5.11 23.49
N ARG A 466 -5.05 -5.42 24.71
CA ARG A 466 -5.76 -5.04 25.94
C ARG A 466 -5.86 -3.53 26.13
N TRP A 467 -4.82 -2.78 25.75
CA TRP A 467 -4.90 -1.32 25.76
C TRP A 467 -5.93 -0.79 24.75
N ILE A 468 -5.91 -1.29 23.51
CA ILE A 468 -6.93 -0.93 22.51
C ILE A 468 -8.35 -1.31 22.98
N ASP A 469 -8.52 -2.47 23.61
CA ASP A 469 -9.79 -2.89 24.19
C ASP A 469 -10.29 -1.90 25.25
N ALA A 470 -9.39 -1.40 26.11
CA ALA A 470 -9.72 -0.35 27.08
C ALA A 470 -10.15 0.97 26.40
N GLU A 471 -9.45 1.40 25.34
CA GLU A 471 -9.82 2.60 24.58
C GLU A 471 -11.19 2.46 23.87
N ILE A 472 -11.52 1.26 23.40
CA ILE A 472 -12.86 0.92 22.90
C ILE A 472 -13.89 1.07 24.02
N GLY A 473 -13.60 0.54 25.21
CA GLY A 473 -14.46 0.66 26.39
C GLY A 473 -14.72 2.11 26.81
N GLU A 474 -13.68 2.94 26.84
CA GLU A 474 -13.78 4.38 27.11
C GLU A 474 -14.66 5.11 26.09
N THR A 475 -14.57 4.72 24.81
CA THR A 475 -15.41 5.28 23.76
C THR A 475 -16.86 4.82 23.90
N MET A 476 -17.10 3.53 24.18
CA MET A 476 -18.44 2.97 24.43
C MET A 476 -19.14 3.68 25.60
N ALA A 477 -18.41 3.99 26.67
CA ALA A 477 -18.95 4.67 27.85
C ALA A 477 -19.44 6.11 27.56
N LYS A 478 -18.96 6.74 26.49
CA LYS A 478 -19.30 8.11 26.10
C LYS A 478 -20.42 8.19 25.06
N LEU A 479 -20.85 7.05 24.48
CA LEU A 479 -21.88 7.02 23.45
C LEU A 479 -23.24 7.48 24.01
N ARG A 480 -23.87 8.44 23.34
CA ARG A 480 -25.26 8.83 23.60
C ARG A 480 -26.21 7.96 22.77
N PRO A 481 -27.50 7.89 23.12
CA PRO A 481 -28.49 7.24 22.26
C PRO A 481 -28.45 7.82 20.84
N GLY A 482 -28.28 6.95 19.85
CA GLY A 482 -28.14 7.34 18.44
C GLY A 482 -26.69 7.54 17.98
N ASP A 483 -25.70 7.62 18.86
CA ASP A 483 -24.30 7.64 18.44
C ASP A 483 -23.85 6.26 17.93
N LEU A 484 -22.83 6.22 17.08
CA LEU A 484 -22.29 5.02 16.46
C LEU A 484 -20.79 4.90 16.70
N LEU A 485 -20.36 3.74 17.18
CA LEU A 485 -18.95 3.35 17.22
C LEU A 485 -18.67 2.35 16.10
N LEU A 486 -17.64 2.64 15.30
CA LEU A 486 -17.06 1.73 14.32
C LEU A 486 -15.62 1.42 14.71
N VAL A 487 -15.31 0.16 15.01
CA VAL A 487 -13.94 -0.32 15.16
C VAL A 487 -13.57 -1.04 13.87
N VAL A 488 -12.63 -0.47 13.13
CA VAL A 488 -12.30 -0.87 11.77
C VAL A 488 -10.84 -1.28 11.70
N SER A 489 -10.57 -2.44 11.13
CA SER A 489 -9.24 -2.79 10.66
C SER A 489 -9.24 -2.87 9.14
N GLY A 490 -8.34 -2.12 8.49
CA GLY A 490 -8.22 -2.12 7.03
C GLY A 490 -7.56 -3.39 6.48
N PHE A 491 -6.79 -4.10 7.29
CA PHE A 491 -6.09 -5.34 6.96
C PHE A 491 -5.57 -6.01 8.23
N GLY A 492 -5.45 -7.34 8.22
CA GLY A 492 -4.84 -8.07 9.33
C GLY A 492 -3.33 -8.25 9.21
N GLN A 493 -2.79 -9.19 9.98
CA GLN A 493 -1.39 -9.62 9.93
C GLN A 493 -1.33 -11.14 9.80
N ASP A 494 -0.29 -11.64 9.15
CA ASP A 494 0.03 -13.06 9.14
C ASP A 494 1.54 -13.29 9.24
N ALA A 495 1.93 -14.56 9.38
CA ALA A 495 3.33 -14.96 9.37
C ALA A 495 4.00 -14.58 8.03
N VAL A 496 5.26 -14.15 8.12
CA VAL A 496 6.09 -13.89 6.93
C VAL A 496 6.23 -15.18 6.10
N SER A 497 6.10 -15.05 4.78
CA SER A 497 6.22 -16.17 3.86
C SER A 497 7.65 -16.74 3.83
N LEU A 498 7.79 -18.05 3.63
CA LEU A 498 9.09 -18.73 3.59
C LEU A 498 10.09 -18.11 2.58
N PRO A 499 9.70 -17.77 1.34
CA PRO A 499 10.61 -17.12 0.40
C PRO A 499 11.17 -15.79 0.94
N ARG A 500 10.34 -15.02 1.65
CA ARG A 500 10.74 -13.73 2.22
C ARG A 500 11.66 -13.88 3.42
N VAL A 501 11.43 -14.88 4.28
CA VAL A 501 12.37 -15.23 5.37
C VAL A 501 13.75 -15.56 4.81
N ILE A 502 13.82 -16.40 3.77
CA ILE A 502 15.09 -16.77 3.11
C ILE A 502 15.77 -15.53 2.51
N ALA A 503 15.01 -14.71 1.78
CA ALA A 503 15.52 -13.49 1.17
C ALA A 503 16.09 -12.52 2.22
N ASN A 504 15.34 -12.26 3.30
CA ASN A 504 15.77 -11.38 4.38
C ASN A 504 17.10 -11.87 5.01
N ARG A 505 17.25 -13.18 5.23
CA ARG A 505 18.49 -13.75 5.79
C ARG A 505 19.68 -13.61 4.85
N ILE A 506 19.49 -13.85 3.54
CA ILE A 506 20.54 -13.69 2.53
C ILE A 506 20.98 -12.22 2.46
N LEU A 507 20.02 -11.29 2.51
CA LEU A 507 20.23 -9.85 2.42
C LEU A 507 20.58 -9.19 3.77
N ARG A 508 20.67 -9.96 4.86
CA ARG A 508 20.89 -9.47 6.24
C ARG A 508 19.90 -8.36 6.66
N LEU A 509 18.65 -8.48 6.23
CA LEU A 509 17.53 -7.63 6.64
C LEU A 509 16.95 -8.10 7.99
N PRO A 510 16.15 -7.26 8.69
CA PRO A 510 15.48 -7.64 9.94
C PRO A 510 14.68 -8.94 9.82
N ASP A 511 14.77 -9.78 10.85
CA ASP A 511 14.07 -11.07 10.91
C ASP A 511 12.63 -10.90 11.43
N ASP A 512 11.83 -10.18 10.64
CA ASP A 512 10.40 -9.98 10.89
C ASP A 512 9.66 -11.33 10.87
N THR A 513 8.75 -11.50 11.82
CA THR A 513 7.87 -12.66 11.97
C THR A 513 6.46 -12.42 11.47
N GLY A 514 5.98 -11.16 11.54
CA GLY A 514 4.69 -10.73 11.02
C GLY A 514 4.81 -9.86 9.78
N SER A 515 3.86 -9.96 8.86
CA SER A 515 3.75 -9.10 7.69
C SER A 515 2.30 -8.94 7.25
N HIS A 516 1.98 -7.75 6.74
CA HIS A 516 0.71 -7.48 6.08
C HIS A 516 0.72 -7.74 4.57
N GLU A 517 1.86 -8.09 3.94
CA GLU A 517 1.97 -8.22 2.46
C GLU A 517 0.95 -9.20 1.86
N ASN A 518 0.71 -10.31 2.57
CA ASN A 518 -0.32 -11.30 2.23
C ASN A 518 -1.42 -11.36 3.30
N ALA A 519 -1.64 -10.24 4.02
CA ALA A 519 -2.54 -10.18 5.15
C ALA A 519 -3.91 -10.82 4.86
N PRO A 520 -4.53 -11.42 5.89
CA PRO A 520 -5.95 -11.69 5.82
C PRO A 520 -6.73 -10.37 5.72
N ASP A 521 -7.98 -10.51 5.32
CA ASP A 521 -8.96 -9.44 5.36
C ASP A 521 -8.99 -8.74 6.72
N GLY A 522 -9.35 -7.47 6.67
CA GLY A 522 -9.67 -6.69 7.86
C GLY A 522 -11.08 -6.98 8.36
N PHE A 523 -11.61 -6.08 9.18
CA PHE A 523 -12.96 -6.18 9.71
C PHE A 523 -13.55 -4.81 10.04
N LEU A 524 -14.87 -4.77 10.16
CA LEU A 524 -15.62 -3.68 10.76
C LEU A 524 -16.49 -4.28 11.86
N LEU A 525 -16.38 -3.71 13.06
CA LEU A 525 -17.27 -3.96 14.18
C LEU A 525 -18.07 -2.69 14.43
N ALA A 526 -19.39 -2.79 14.45
CA ALA A 526 -20.26 -1.67 14.74
C ALA A 526 -20.98 -1.87 16.07
N PHE A 527 -21.09 -0.80 16.86
CA PHE A 527 -21.79 -0.80 18.14
C PHE A 527 -22.56 0.52 18.34
N GLY A 528 -23.80 0.42 18.82
CA GLY A 528 -24.66 1.58 19.04
C GLY A 528 -26.15 1.18 19.06
N SER A 529 -27.02 2.08 19.52
CA SER A 529 -28.45 1.77 19.72
C SER A 529 -29.20 1.44 18.42
N ASN A 530 -28.71 1.92 17.28
CA ASN A 530 -29.29 1.68 15.95
C ASN A 530 -28.64 0.50 15.21
N VAL A 531 -27.65 -0.16 15.80
CA VAL A 531 -26.97 -1.32 15.20
C VAL A 531 -27.83 -2.56 15.37
N ALA A 532 -27.89 -3.39 14.32
CA ALA A 532 -28.52 -4.69 14.35
C ALA A 532 -27.46 -5.77 14.68
N PRO A 533 -27.58 -6.50 15.81
CA PRO A 533 -26.56 -7.48 16.20
C PRO A 533 -26.59 -8.69 15.27
N ALA A 534 -25.48 -8.96 14.57
CA ALA A 534 -25.28 -10.17 13.76
C ALA A 534 -23.84 -10.22 13.19
N GLU A 535 -23.45 -11.40 12.72
CA GLU A 535 -22.33 -11.54 11.79
C GLU A 535 -22.86 -11.46 10.34
N TYR A 536 -22.36 -10.51 9.59
CA TYR A 536 -22.85 -10.14 8.26
C TYR A 536 -21.94 -10.66 7.14
N HIS A 537 -22.47 -10.58 5.92
CA HIS A 537 -21.72 -10.91 4.71
C HIS A 537 -20.50 -9.99 4.56
N ARG A 538 -19.44 -10.56 4.00
CA ARG A 538 -18.17 -9.89 3.71
C ARG A 538 -18.41 -8.62 2.91
N GLY A 539 -17.93 -7.49 3.45
CA GLY A 539 -17.86 -6.21 2.74
C GLY A 539 -16.46 -5.95 2.19
N ALA A 540 -16.21 -4.71 1.78
CA ALA A 540 -14.90 -4.23 1.36
C ALA A 540 -14.52 -2.95 2.11
N VAL A 541 -13.23 -2.65 2.20
CA VAL A 541 -12.75 -1.40 2.85
C VAL A 541 -13.34 -0.13 2.21
N VAL A 542 -13.68 -0.17 0.92
CA VAL A 542 -14.37 0.95 0.23
C VAL A 542 -15.78 1.21 0.76
N ASP A 543 -16.39 0.29 1.51
CA ASP A 543 -17.75 0.45 2.05
C ASP A 543 -17.80 1.41 3.24
N ILE A 544 -16.65 1.78 3.83
CA ILE A 544 -16.57 2.57 5.06
C ILE A 544 -17.16 3.98 4.85
N ALA A 545 -16.62 4.75 3.90
CA ALA A 545 -17.12 6.09 3.59
C ALA A 545 -18.63 6.13 3.29
N PRO A 546 -19.18 5.35 2.34
CA PRO A 546 -20.61 5.41 2.05
C PRO A 546 -21.47 4.96 3.24
N THR A 547 -20.99 4.04 4.09
CA THR A 547 -21.71 3.64 5.31
C THR A 547 -21.78 4.78 6.33
N VAL A 548 -20.68 5.51 6.54
CA VAL A 548 -20.64 6.67 7.44
C VAL A 548 -21.51 7.81 6.89
N LEU A 549 -21.41 8.11 5.59
CA LEU A 549 -22.24 9.13 4.94
C LEU A 549 -23.73 8.80 5.09
N TYR A 550 -24.12 7.54 4.83
CA TYR A 550 -25.49 7.09 5.03
C TYR A 550 -25.98 7.30 6.48
N TYR A 551 -25.18 6.88 7.46
CA TYR A 551 -25.56 7.01 8.87
C TYR A 551 -25.77 8.46 9.29
N MET A 552 -24.91 9.36 8.80
CA MET A 552 -24.97 10.80 9.04
C MET A 552 -26.00 11.53 8.17
N GLY A 553 -26.77 10.80 7.34
CA GLY A 553 -27.82 11.38 6.50
C GLY A 553 -27.32 12.14 5.26
N VAL A 554 -26.07 11.90 4.86
CA VAL A 554 -25.48 12.50 3.66
C VAL A 554 -25.70 11.58 2.45
N PRO A 555 -26.15 12.11 1.29
CA PRO A 555 -26.33 11.32 0.08
C PRO A 555 -25.06 10.60 -0.37
N ILE A 556 -25.20 9.40 -0.91
CA ILE A 556 -24.08 8.58 -1.40
C ILE A 556 -23.79 8.94 -2.87
N GLY A 557 -22.52 9.12 -3.22
CA GLY A 557 -22.11 9.34 -4.61
C GLY A 557 -22.22 8.07 -5.44
N ARG A 558 -22.87 8.12 -6.61
CA ARG A 558 -22.97 6.97 -7.53
C ARG A 558 -21.63 6.57 -8.17
N ASP A 559 -20.65 7.45 -8.08
CA ASP A 559 -19.28 7.24 -8.56
C ASP A 559 -18.37 6.54 -7.54
N MET A 560 -18.81 6.41 -6.28
CA MET A 560 -18.16 5.57 -5.27
C MET A 560 -18.23 4.10 -5.67
N ASP A 561 -17.18 3.35 -5.37
CA ASP A 561 -17.11 1.91 -5.64
C ASP A 561 -17.70 1.07 -4.49
N GLY A 562 -17.65 1.61 -3.27
CA GLY A 562 -18.22 0.96 -2.08
C GLY A 562 -19.73 1.16 -1.95
N PHE A 563 -20.35 0.29 -1.15
CA PHE A 563 -21.78 0.35 -0.85
C PHE A 563 -22.01 0.75 0.60
N ALA A 564 -23.05 1.53 0.86
CA ALA A 564 -23.47 1.80 2.23
C ALA A 564 -24.05 0.52 2.84
N ARG A 565 -23.41 0.04 3.91
CA ARG A 565 -23.80 -1.14 4.68
C ARG A 565 -25.01 -0.84 5.56
N SER A 566 -26.13 -0.51 4.93
CA SER A 566 -27.40 -0.25 5.62
C SER A 566 -27.95 -1.49 6.33
N ASP A 567 -27.52 -2.68 5.92
CA ASP A 567 -27.87 -3.98 6.50
C ASP A 567 -27.43 -4.13 7.97
N ILE A 568 -26.38 -3.42 8.39
CA ILE A 568 -25.87 -3.48 9.78
C ILE A 568 -26.71 -2.66 10.77
N PHE A 569 -27.73 -1.94 10.29
CA PHE A 569 -28.60 -1.11 11.13
C PHE A 569 -30.00 -1.71 11.27
N GLN A 570 -30.64 -1.38 12.38
CA GLN A 570 -32.00 -1.82 12.67
C GLN A 570 -32.99 -1.34 11.60
N ARG A 571 -33.99 -2.18 11.30
CA ARG A 571 -35.02 -1.87 10.30
C ARG A 571 -35.80 -0.59 10.62
N THR A 572 -36.01 -0.30 11.91
CA THR A 572 -36.66 0.95 12.37
C THR A 572 -35.85 2.18 11.97
N PHE A 573 -34.52 2.11 12.08
CA PHE A 573 -33.62 3.17 11.66
C PHE A 573 -33.62 3.35 10.13
N THR A 574 -33.48 2.25 9.38
CA THR A 574 -33.37 2.31 7.92
C THR A 574 -34.68 2.72 7.22
N LEU A 575 -35.84 2.37 7.77
CA LEU A 575 -37.14 2.83 7.24
C LEU A 575 -37.34 4.34 7.43
N GLY A 576 -36.85 4.91 8.53
CA GLY A 576 -36.91 6.35 8.78
C GLY A 576 -35.86 7.17 8.02
N ARG A 577 -34.85 6.50 7.46
CA ARG A 577 -33.72 7.12 6.73
C ARG A 577 -33.43 6.35 5.44
N PRO A 578 -34.25 6.54 4.39
CA PRO A 578 -33.98 5.92 3.10
C PRO A 578 -32.66 6.42 2.51
N MET A 579 -31.93 5.53 1.83
CA MET A 579 -30.69 5.90 1.14
C MET A 579 -30.98 6.91 0.02
N THR A 580 -30.24 8.01 0.01
CA THR A 580 -30.27 9.01 -1.05
C THR A 580 -28.97 8.96 -1.86
N PHE A 581 -29.06 9.25 -3.15
CA PHE A 581 -27.93 9.18 -4.08
C PHE A 581 -27.79 10.46 -4.89
N ILE A 582 -26.54 10.85 -5.17
CA ILE A 582 -26.20 11.92 -6.11
C ILE A 582 -25.25 11.38 -7.20
N GLY A 583 -25.03 12.15 -8.27
CA GLY A 583 -24.12 11.74 -9.35
C GLY A 583 -22.69 11.54 -8.86
N SER A 584 -22.11 12.57 -8.25
CA SER A 584 -20.78 12.56 -7.65
C SER A 584 -20.66 13.69 -6.62
N HIS A 585 -19.79 13.51 -5.62
CA HIS A 585 -19.37 14.56 -4.68
C HIS A 585 -18.15 15.34 -5.16
N GLU A 586 -17.50 14.90 -6.25
CA GLU A 586 -16.33 15.57 -6.83
C GLU A 586 -16.73 16.94 -7.42
N ARG A 587 -15.80 17.90 -7.39
CA ARG A 587 -16.02 19.29 -7.79
C ARG A 587 -15.36 19.66 -9.11
#